data_AF-A0AA43QJ28-F1
#
_entry.id   AF-A0AA43QJ28-F1
#
_cell.length_a   1.000
_cell.length_b   1.000
_cell.length_c   1.000
_cell.angle_alpha   90.00
_cell.angle_beta   90.00
_cell.angle_gamma   90.00
#
_symmetry.space_group_name_H-M   'P 1'
#
loop_
_entity.id
_entity.type
_entity.pdbx_description
1 polymer ?
#
loop_
_entity_poly.entity_id
_entity_poly.type
_entity_poly.pdbx_seq_one_letter_code
_entity_poly.pdbx_strand_id
1 'polypeptide(L)'
;MRAPAAPHHLYAGVSSIFSSARNEGEGSESALDIELPALITAVYFFVTARLSGRQIAPTEFSNNIIIALEVLHEHLPIDVDRDGIDELSVKNHMRLVAARKWVDMDWFQNIRVGSGLGLAENSESPGQIQTPGIRGGDAEDQEESHVEAETDDPGPIIPTKRRLHEDPHEGEAERLRPGLGTMMQEAVDYLSEDHRREFAEWKADILEEIRQKKLAST
;
A
#
# COMPACT_ATOMS: atom_id res chain seq x y z
N MET A 1 -14.66 5.34 -16.51
CA MET A 1 -13.60 5.40 -15.46
C MET A 1 -14.23 5.39 -14.07
N ARG A 2 -14.78 4.28 -13.59
CA ARG A 2 -15.13 4.16 -12.17
C ARG A 2 -14.48 2.89 -11.64
N ALA A 3 -13.27 3.08 -11.10
CA ALA A 3 -12.64 2.09 -10.26
C ALA A 3 -12.90 2.49 -8.80
N PRO A 4 -13.85 1.85 -8.09
CA PRO A 4 -14.19 2.23 -6.70
C PRO A 4 -13.00 2.13 -5.75
N ALA A 5 -11.98 1.34 -6.11
CA ALA A 5 -10.72 1.24 -5.36
C ALA A 5 -9.73 2.39 -5.61
N ALA A 6 -9.96 3.28 -6.58
CA ALA A 6 -8.99 4.32 -6.93
C ALA A 6 -8.65 5.32 -5.79
N PRO A 7 -9.60 5.80 -4.96
CA PRO A 7 -9.31 6.87 -4.00
C PRO A 7 -8.24 6.52 -2.96
N HIS A 8 -8.27 5.30 -2.42
CA HIS A 8 -7.32 4.91 -1.37
C HIS A 8 -5.90 4.74 -1.92
N HIS A 9 -5.75 4.15 -3.10
CA HIS A 9 -4.46 4.02 -3.78
C HIS A 9 -3.90 5.38 -4.22
N LEU A 10 -4.78 6.29 -4.67
CA LEU A 10 -4.42 7.64 -5.04
C LEU A 10 -3.83 8.41 -3.84
N TYR A 11 -4.52 8.37 -2.69
CA TYR A 11 -4.04 9.02 -1.47
C TYR A 11 -2.68 8.47 -1.03
N ALA A 12 -2.54 7.14 -0.97
CA ALA A 12 -1.28 6.50 -0.60
C ALA A 12 -0.13 6.92 -1.54
N GLY A 13 -0.39 6.99 -2.85
CA GLY A 13 0.61 7.39 -3.84
C GLY A 13 1.03 8.84 -3.73
N VAL A 14 0.06 9.76 -3.63
CA VAL A 14 0.37 11.19 -3.50
C VAL A 14 1.14 11.46 -2.21
N SER A 15 0.73 10.89 -1.08
CA SER A 15 1.44 11.05 0.20
C SER A 15 2.86 10.47 0.17
N SER A 16 3.05 9.31 -0.44
CA SER A 16 4.37 8.66 -0.57
C SER A 16 5.30 9.46 -1.48
N ILE A 17 4.80 9.91 -2.63
CA ILE A 17 5.56 10.74 -3.58
C ILE A 17 5.94 12.07 -2.94
N PHE A 18 4.98 12.74 -2.29
CA PHE A 18 5.23 14.04 -1.66
C PHE A 18 6.27 13.94 -0.54
N SER A 19 6.21 12.88 0.27
CA SER A 19 7.19 12.62 1.32
C SER A 19 8.58 12.32 0.74
N SER A 20 8.66 11.51 -0.33
CA SER A 20 9.92 11.20 -1.02
C SER A 20 10.54 12.44 -1.66
N ALA A 21 9.73 13.25 -2.37
CA ALA A 21 10.16 14.47 -3.03
C ALA A 21 10.72 15.50 -2.04
N ARG A 22 10.12 15.60 -0.85
CA ARG A 22 10.59 16.48 0.23
C ARG A 22 11.93 16.00 0.82
N ASN A 23 12.09 14.70 1.00
CA ASN A 23 13.33 14.12 1.56
C ASN A 23 14.50 14.17 0.56
N GLU A 24 14.22 14.10 -0.75
CA GLU A 24 15.21 14.30 -1.82
C GLU A 24 15.66 15.79 -1.94
N GLY A 25 14.97 16.71 -1.25
CA GLY A 25 15.07 18.16 -1.44
C GLY A 25 15.96 18.93 -0.47
N GLU A 26 16.84 18.30 0.31
CA GLU A 26 17.74 19.00 1.28
C GLU A 26 18.78 19.96 0.66
N GLY A 27 18.65 20.37 -0.61
CA GLY A 27 19.59 21.29 -1.26
C GLY A 27 19.07 22.21 -2.37
N SER A 28 17.76 22.27 -2.63
CA SER A 28 17.23 23.24 -3.61
C SER A 28 15.78 23.58 -3.33
N GLU A 29 15.53 24.85 -3.00
CA GLU A 29 14.19 25.46 -2.89
C GLU A 29 13.35 25.33 -4.18
N SER A 30 13.91 24.82 -5.28
CA SER A 30 13.24 24.65 -6.58
C SER A 30 12.61 23.25 -6.80
N ALA A 31 12.79 22.30 -5.87
CA ALA A 31 12.38 20.90 -6.08
C ALA A 31 10.90 20.61 -5.76
N LEU A 32 10.15 21.60 -5.25
CA LEU A 32 8.78 21.46 -4.76
C LEU A 32 7.78 22.45 -5.36
N ASP A 33 8.02 22.97 -6.57
CA ASP A 33 6.94 23.49 -7.41
C ASP A 33 6.12 22.31 -7.98
N ILE A 34 5.85 21.32 -7.14
CA ILE A 34 4.93 20.24 -7.43
C ILE A 34 3.56 20.86 -7.23
N GLU A 35 2.97 21.28 -8.34
CA GLU A 35 1.57 21.66 -8.38
C GLU A 35 0.75 20.44 -7.96
N LEU A 36 0.35 20.44 -6.69
CA LEU A 36 -0.39 19.34 -6.07
C LEU A 36 -1.59 18.89 -6.94
N PRO A 37 -2.39 19.79 -7.55
CA PRO A 37 -3.49 19.39 -8.43
C PRO A 37 -3.03 18.63 -9.68
N ALA A 38 -1.93 19.06 -10.32
CA ALA A 38 -1.36 18.39 -11.47
C ALA A 38 -0.75 17.03 -11.11
N LEU A 39 -0.07 16.94 -9.95
CA LEU A 39 0.45 15.68 -9.42
C LEU A 39 -0.68 14.69 -9.11
N ILE A 40 -1.74 15.13 -8.41
CA ILE A 40 -2.89 14.28 -8.10
C ILE A 40 -3.48 13.71 -9.40
N THR A 41 -3.63 14.55 -10.42
CA THR A 41 -4.14 14.13 -11.73
C THR A 41 -3.22 13.12 -12.41
N ALA A 42 -1.90 13.36 -12.38
CA ALA A 42 -0.90 12.44 -12.91
C ALA A 42 -0.95 11.06 -12.21
N VAL A 43 -0.98 11.02 -10.88
CA VAL A 43 -1.06 9.79 -10.09
C VAL A 43 -2.39 9.07 -10.35
N TYR A 44 -3.50 9.81 -10.47
CA TYR A 44 -4.80 9.24 -10.80
C TYR A 44 -4.76 8.46 -12.12
N PHE A 45 -4.09 8.96 -13.16
CA PHE A 45 -3.95 8.24 -14.42
C PHE A 45 -3.12 6.94 -14.29
N PHE A 46 -2.03 6.95 -13.52
CA PHE A 46 -1.27 5.72 -13.26
C PHE A 46 -2.10 4.69 -12.51
N VAL A 47 -2.78 5.10 -11.44
CA VAL A 47 -3.60 4.23 -10.60
C VAL A 47 -4.76 3.65 -11.41
N THR A 48 -5.49 4.49 -12.15
CA THR A 48 -6.64 4.03 -12.94
C THR A 48 -6.25 3.16 -14.12
N ALA A 49 -5.13 3.44 -14.80
CA ALA A 49 -4.61 2.55 -15.84
C ALA A 49 -4.26 1.17 -15.28
N ARG A 50 -3.57 1.13 -14.13
CA ARG A 50 -3.19 -0.13 -13.46
C ARG A 50 -4.40 -0.89 -12.95
N LEU A 51 -5.32 -0.22 -12.28
CA LEU A 51 -6.57 -0.80 -11.78
C LEU A 51 -7.48 -1.31 -12.89
N SER A 52 -7.49 -0.67 -14.06
CA SER A 52 -8.30 -1.10 -15.21
C SER A 52 -7.67 -2.26 -15.98
N GLY A 53 -6.36 -2.49 -15.82
CA GLY A 53 -5.61 -3.51 -16.56
C GLY A 53 -5.59 -3.32 -18.08
N ARG A 54 -5.98 -2.13 -18.55
CA ARG A 54 -6.04 -1.77 -19.97
C ARG A 54 -5.05 -0.64 -20.23
N GLN A 55 -4.36 -0.72 -21.36
CA GLN A 55 -3.60 0.41 -21.87
C GLN A 55 -4.58 1.44 -22.44
N ILE A 56 -4.50 2.68 -21.97
CA ILE A 56 -5.35 3.79 -22.43
C ILE A 56 -4.81 4.26 -23.79
N ALA A 57 -5.67 4.37 -24.79
CA ALA A 57 -5.26 4.87 -26.11
C ALA A 57 -4.84 6.35 -26.02
N PRO A 58 -3.91 6.84 -26.86
CA PRO A 58 -3.43 8.23 -26.78
C PRO A 58 -4.53 9.29 -26.94
N THR A 59 -5.52 9.02 -27.79
CA THR A 59 -6.67 9.91 -28.03
C THR A 59 -7.62 9.94 -26.83
N GLU A 60 -7.89 8.78 -26.22
CA GLU A 60 -8.67 8.69 -25.00
C GLU A 60 -7.96 9.38 -23.84
N PHE A 61 -6.64 9.24 -23.76
CA PHE A 61 -5.83 9.88 -22.73
C PHE A 61 -5.94 11.41 -22.78
N SER A 62 -5.80 12.04 -23.95
CA SER A 62 -5.97 13.49 -24.07
C SER A 62 -7.39 13.95 -23.69
N ASN A 63 -8.43 13.23 -24.14
CA ASN A 63 -9.81 13.55 -23.76
C ASN A 63 -10.02 13.42 -22.24
N ASN A 64 -9.44 12.38 -21.63
CA ASN A 64 -9.58 12.16 -20.20
C ASN A 64 -8.82 13.22 -19.39
N ILE A 65 -7.68 13.74 -19.87
CA ILE A 65 -7.00 14.86 -19.22
C ILE A 65 -7.88 16.10 -19.24
N ILE A 66 -8.49 16.43 -20.37
CA ILE A 66 -9.37 17.61 -20.48
C ILE A 66 -10.50 17.51 -19.47
N ILE A 67 -11.18 16.36 -19.40
CA ILE A 67 -12.24 16.12 -18.42
C ILE A 67 -11.72 16.22 -16.98
N ALA A 68 -10.54 15.65 -16.71
CA ALA A 68 -9.95 15.70 -15.38
C ALA A 68 -9.61 17.13 -14.95
N LEU A 69 -9.06 17.94 -15.86
CA LEU A 69 -8.76 19.35 -15.61
C LEU A 69 -10.02 20.19 -15.42
N GLU A 70 -11.08 19.92 -16.18
CA GLU A 70 -12.38 20.59 -16.02
C GLU A 70 -12.96 20.34 -14.62
N VAL A 71 -13.00 19.07 -14.20
CA VAL A 71 -13.46 18.67 -12.86
C VAL A 71 -12.57 19.26 -11.76
N LEU A 72 -11.26 19.30 -11.99
CA LEU A 72 -10.30 19.88 -11.06
C LEU A 72 -10.53 21.39 -10.89
N HIS A 73 -10.72 22.13 -11.99
CA HIS A 73 -11.02 23.56 -11.97
C HIS A 73 -12.36 23.88 -11.32
N GLU A 74 -13.36 23.00 -11.45
CA GLU A 74 -14.65 23.16 -10.77
C GLU A 74 -14.51 23.06 -9.23
N HIS A 75 -13.68 22.13 -8.75
CA HIS A 75 -13.57 21.83 -7.33
C HIS A 75 -12.37 22.48 -6.61
N LEU A 76 -11.48 23.13 -7.35
CA LEU A 76 -10.35 23.84 -6.75
C LEU A 76 -10.81 25.09 -5.96
N PRO A 77 -10.23 25.35 -4.78
CA PRO A 77 -10.46 26.60 -4.05
C PRO A 77 -10.18 27.81 -4.94
N ILE A 78 -10.86 28.93 -4.67
CA ILE A 78 -10.68 30.19 -5.42
C ILE A 78 -9.23 30.70 -5.33
N ASP A 79 -8.54 30.39 -4.23
CA ASP A 79 -7.19 30.88 -3.94
C ASP A 79 -6.07 30.07 -4.63
N VAL A 80 -6.39 28.98 -5.32
CA VAL A 80 -5.39 28.22 -6.10
C VAL A 80 -5.29 28.83 -7.49
N ASP A 81 -4.07 29.13 -7.91
CA ASP A 81 -3.80 29.59 -9.28
C ASP A 81 -4.19 28.49 -10.27
N ARG A 82 -5.27 28.75 -11.02
CA ARG A 82 -5.81 27.83 -12.03
C ARG A 82 -5.10 27.98 -13.37
N ASP A 83 -4.48 29.14 -13.61
CA ASP A 83 -3.88 29.44 -14.91
C ASP A 83 -2.58 28.67 -15.14
N GLY A 84 -1.95 28.18 -14.06
CA GLY A 84 -0.77 27.29 -14.13
C GLY A 84 -1.07 25.81 -14.40
N ILE A 85 -2.31 25.36 -14.20
CA ILE A 85 -2.67 23.94 -14.24
C ILE A 85 -3.22 23.59 -15.63
N ASP A 86 -2.33 23.21 -16.54
CA ASP A 86 -2.67 22.83 -17.91
C ASP A 86 -2.33 21.36 -18.24
N GLU A 87 -2.68 20.94 -19.46
CA GLU A 87 -2.36 19.59 -19.96
C GLU A 87 -0.84 19.31 -19.93
N LEU A 88 -0.02 20.36 -20.13
CA LEU A 88 1.43 20.24 -20.13
C LEU A 88 1.97 19.99 -18.72
N SER A 89 1.44 20.68 -17.70
CA SER A 89 1.77 20.47 -16.29
C SER A 89 1.49 19.04 -15.85
N VAL A 90 0.31 18.49 -16.19
CA VAL A 90 -0.04 17.09 -15.88
C VAL A 90 0.93 16.12 -16.57
N LYS A 91 1.23 16.32 -17.86
CA LYS A 91 2.16 15.46 -18.60
C LYS A 91 3.59 15.55 -18.05
N ASN A 92 4.03 16.73 -17.62
CA ASN A 92 5.34 16.93 -17.00
C ASN A 92 5.41 16.19 -15.67
N HIS A 93 4.38 16.27 -14.83
CA HIS A 93 4.30 15.50 -13.58
C HIS A 93 4.27 13.98 -13.83
N MET A 94 3.57 13.51 -14.87
CA MET A 94 3.62 12.10 -15.25
C MET A 94 5.02 11.63 -15.65
N ARG A 95 5.73 12.44 -16.43
CA ARG A 95 7.14 12.16 -16.78
C ARG A 95 8.04 12.19 -15.56
N LEU A 96 7.83 13.13 -14.63
CA LEU A 96 8.58 13.24 -13.39
C LEU A 96 8.42 11.98 -12.53
N VAL A 97 7.18 11.54 -12.33
CA VAL A 97 6.83 10.34 -11.55
C VAL A 97 7.50 9.10 -12.14
N ALA A 98 7.52 8.96 -13.47
CA ALA A 98 8.22 7.88 -14.15
C ALA A 98 9.75 8.00 -14.06
N ALA A 99 10.31 9.19 -14.28
CA ALA A 99 11.75 9.44 -14.30
C ALA A 99 12.40 9.21 -12.93
N ARG A 100 11.71 9.60 -11.85
CA ARG A 100 12.16 9.36 -10.48
C ARG A 100 11.86 7.96 -9.97
N LYS A 101 11.29 7.09 -10.80
CA LYS A 101 10.91 5.72 -10.45
C LYS A 101 9.98 5.65 -9.23
N TRP A 102 9.16 6.66 -9.00
CA TRP A 102 8.20 6.64 -7.90
C TRP A 102 7.10 5.60 -8.10
N VAL A 103 6.90 5.15 -9.34
CA VAL A 103 6.07 3.97 -9.66
C VAL A 103 6.71 2.66 -9.19
N ASP A 104 8.00 2.61 -8.91
CA ASP A 104 8.65 1.39 -8.41
C ASP A 104 8.50 1.24 -6.88
N MET A 105 7.90 2.23 -6.21
CA MET A 105 7.63 2.19 -4.77
C MET A 105 6.45 1.28 -4.42
N ASP A 106 6.43 0.81 -3.17
CA ASP A 106 5.44 -0.14 -2.65
C ASP A 106 4.00 0.33 -2.84
N TRP A 107 3.73 1.64 -2.70
CA TRP A 107 2.38 2.19 -2.86
C TRP A 107 1.76 1.84 -4.22
N PHE A 108 2.57 1.79 -5.29
CA PHE A 108 2.10 1.51 -6.65
C PHE A 108 2.18 0.01 -6.97
N GLN A 109 3.21 -0.67 -6.47
CA GLN A 109 3.41 -2.11 -6.73
C GLN A 109 2.33 -2.97 -6.08
N ASN A 110 1.78 -2.53 -4.95
CA ASN A 110 0.68 -3.19 -4.25
C ASN A 110 -0.68 -3.10 -4.98
N ILE A 111 -0.78 -2.31 -6.06
CA ILE A 111 -2.00 -2.21 -6.86
C ILE A 111 -2.05 -3.40 -7.83
N ARG A 112 -2.98 -4.33 -7.56
CA ARG A 112 -3.23 -5.49 -8.44
C ARG A 112 -3.82 -5.03 -9.76
N VAL A 113 -3.20 -5.43 -10.86
CA VAL A 113 -3.67 -5.10 -12.22
C VAL A 113 -5.09 -5.65 -12.42
N GLY A 114 -6.02 -4.82 -12.88
CA GLY A 114 -7.41 -5.24 -13.14
C GLY A 114 -8.31 -5.35 -11.90
N SER A 115 -7.80 -5.08 -10.69
CA SER A 115 -8.58 -5.16 -9.44
C SER A 115 -9.60 -4.02 -9.26
N GLY A 116 -9.58 -3.00 -10.13
CA GLY A 116 -10.48 -1.85 -10.04
C GLY A 116 -11.86 -2.07 -10.63
N LEU A 117 -12.09 -3.15 -11.36
CA LEU A 117 -13.44 -3.56 -11.77
C LEU A 117 -13.93 -4.54 -10.70
N GLY A 118 -14.81 -4.11 -9.80
CA GLY A 118 -15.34 -4.91 -8.70
C GLY A 118 -16.22 -6.09 -9.13
N LEU A 119 -15.72 -6.94 -10.04
CA LEU A 119 -16.29 -8.22 -10.46
C LEU A 119 -15.30 -9.33 -10.09
N ALA A 120 -15.09 -9.52 -8.79
CA ALA A 120 -14.43 -10.71 -8.26
C ALA A 120 -14.97 -11.04 -6.86
N GLU A 121 -16.30 -11.14 -6.76
CA GLU A 121 -16.88 -12.17 -5.90
C GLU A 121 -17.06 -13.40 -6.80
N ASN A 122 -16.41 -14.51 -6.45
CA ASN A 122 -16.45 -15.84 -7.08
C ASN A 122 -15.45 -16.15 -8.22
N SER A 123 -14.16 -15.93 -8.00
CA SER A 123 -13.14 -16.81 -8.59
C SER A 123 -12.47 -17.63 -7.50
N GLU A 124 -13.13 -18.75 -7.20
CA GLU A 124 -12.56 -19.95 -6.60
C GLU A 124 -11.14 -20.15 -7.13
N SER A 125 -10.18 -20.41 -6.24
CA SER A 125 -8.85 -20.87 -6.63
C SER A 125 -8.97 -22.14 -7.47
N PRO A 126 -8.52 -22.17 -8.73
CA PRO A 126 -8.18 -23.41 -9.40
C PRO A 126 -6.71 -23.66 -9.03
N GLY A 127 -6.42 -24.63 -8.19
CA GLY A 127 -6.59 -26.01 -8.61
C GLY A 127 -5.39 -26.35 -9.49
N GLN A 128 -4.36 -26.83 -8.81
CA GLN A 128 -3.17 -27.49 -9.34
C GLN A 128 -3.51 -28.33 -10.58
N ILE A 129 -2.97 -27.99 -11.75
CA ILE A 129 -2.97 -28.88 -12.92
C ILE A 129 -1.54 -29.33 -13.17
N GLN A 130 -1.31 -30.60 -12.88
CA GLN A 130 -0.11 -31.37 -13.20
C GLN A 130 -0.01 -31.57 -14.71
N THR A 131 1.21 -31.45 -15.24
CA THR A 131 1.58 -31.81 -16.61
C THR A 131 1.64 -33.35 -16.76
N PRO A 132 1.11 -33.95 -17.84
CA PRO A 132 1.22 -35.39 -18.09
C PRO A 132 2.44 -35.75 -18.95
N GLY A 133 3.16 -36.84 -18.60
CA GLY A 133 4.34 -37.31 -19.34
C GLY A 133 4.90 -38.69 -18.97
N ILE A 134 4.16 -39.75 -19.34
CA ILE A 134 4.53 -41.08 -19.91
C ILE A 134 5.93 -41.74 -19.66
N ARG A 135 5.88 -43.04 -19.28
CA ARG A 135 6.83 -44.20 -19.40
C ARG A 135 8.14 -44.16 -18.59
N GLY A 136 8.64 -45.21 -17.95
CA GLY A 136 8.38 -46.67 -17.85
C GLY A 136 9.70 -47.26 -17.31
N GLY A 137 9.74 -48.01 -16.21
CA GLY A 137 9.74 -49.47 -16.21
C GLY A 137 10.99 -49.99 -15.47
N ASP A 138 10.82 -51.14 -14.83
CA ASP A 138 11.79 -52.10 -14.31
C ASP A 138 12.28 -52.00 -12.85
N ALA A 139 12.16 -53.18 -12.23
CA ALA A 139 12.32 -53.55 -10.84
C ALA A 139 13.73 -54.12 -10.57
N GLU A 140 14.15 -54.13 -9.31
CA GLU A 140 14.50 -55.35 -8.56
C GLU A 140 15.07 -55.04 -7.16
N ASP A 141 14.47 -55.73 -6.19
CA ASP A 141 14.81 -56.14 -4.82
C ASP A 141 16.18 -55.80 -4.18
N GLN A 142 16.10 -55.37 -2.91
CA GLN A 142 16.61 -56.18 -1.77
C GLN A 142 16.10 -55.70 -0.38
N GLU A 143 15.53 -56.65 0.35
CA GLU A 143 15.36 -56.90 1.80
C GLU A 143 16.33 -56.18 2.78
N GLU A 144 16.10 -55.95 4.08
CA GLU A 144 15.07 -56.31 5.07
C GLU A 144 15.30 -55.50 6.39
N SER A 145 14.24 -55.36 7.22
CA SER A 145 14.23 -55.22 8.70
C SER A 145 14.62 -53.84 9.33
N HIS A 146 13.99 -53.26 10.35
CA HIS A 146 13.08 -53.70 11.42
C HIS A 146 12.47 -52.47 12.18
N VAL A 147 11.19 -52.56 12.63
CA VAL A 147 10.40 -51.84 13.70
C VAL A 147 10.26 -50.31 13.72
N GLU A 148 9.05 -49.74 13.49
CA GLU A 148 7.95 -49.38 14.45
C GLU A 148 8.34 -48.28 15.47
N ALA A 149 7.62 -47.18 15.74
CA ALA A 149 6.27 -46.72 15.42
C ALA A 149 6.15 -45.16 15.54
N GLU A 150 5.01 -44.66 15.11
CA GLU A 150 4.49 -43.30 14.88
C GLU A 150 4.75 -42.21 15.95
N THR A 151 4.96 -40.95 15.53
CA THR A 151 3.94 -39.86 15.55
C THR A 151 4.52 -38.50 15.10
N ASP A 152 3.77 -37.84 14.22
CA ASP A 152 3.53 -36.40 14.06
C ASP A 152 4.65 -35.35 13.81
N ASP A 153 4.58 -34.83 12.56
CA ASP A 153 4.66 -33.42 12.11
C ASP A 153 6.01 -32.69 12.00
N PRO A 154 6.41 -32.20 10.79
CA PRO A 154 7.64 -31.44 10.57
C PRO A 154 7.39 -29.92 10.59
N GLY A 155 8.08 -29.23 11.50
CA GLY A 155 8.16 -27.75 11.55
C GLY A 155 9.59 -27.26 11.82
N PRO A 156 9.96 -26.05 11.38
CA PRO A 156 11.25 -25.80 10.74
C PRO A 156 12.41 -25.42 11.69
N ILE A 157 13.59 -25.74 11.17
CA ILE A 157 14.95 -25.46 11.65
C ILE A 157 15.13 -23.97 11.98
N ILE A 158 15.31 -23.66 13.27
CA ILE A 158 15.97 -22.44 13.73
C ILE A 158 17.46 -22.79 13.94
N PRO A 159 18.42 -22.20 13.21
CA PRO A 159 19.83 -22.41 13.52
C PRO A 159 20.22 -21.61 14.77
N THR A 160 20.27 -22.33 15.89
CA THR A 160 20.95 -21.92 17.13
C THR A 160 22.46 -21.83 16.96
N LYS A 161 23.02 -20.69 17.38
CA LYS A 161 24.31 -20.47 18.07
C LYS A 161 25.53 -21.34 17.72
N ARG A 162 26.62 -20.66 17.34
CA ARG A 162 28.01 -20.84 17.84
C ARG A 162 28.82 -19.62 17.36
N ARG A 163 29.63 -18.90 18.14
CA ARG A 163 30.53 -19.34 19.21
C ARG A 163 30.72 -18.28 20.30
N LEU A 164 30.96 -18.77 21.51
CA LEU A 164 31.64 -18.11 22.63
C LEU A 164 32.93 -17.40 22.17
N HIS A 165 33.13 -16.18 22.66
CA HIS A 165 34.43 -15.77 23.17
C HIS A 165 34.16 -15.14 24.54
N GLU A 166 34.55 -15.84 25.60
CA GLU A 166 34.70 -15.27 26.93
C GLU A 166 36.03 -14.52 26.95
N ASP A 167 36.03 -13.28 27.42
CA ASP A 167 37.11 -12.70 28.20
C ASP A 167 36.55 -11.63 29.16
N PRO A 168 37.09 -11.52 30.38
CA PRO A 168 36.48 -10.75 31.46
C PRO A 168 37.06 -9.34 31.52
N HIS A 169 36.22 -8.32 31.36
CA HIS A 169 36.55 -6.98 31.83
C HIS A 169 35.42 -6.44 32.70
N GLU A 170 35.69 -6.50 34.00
CA GLU A 170 34.99 -5.80 35.06
C GLU A 170 34.95 -4.29 34.77
N GLY A 171 33.82 -3.69 35.13
CA GLY A 171 33.76 -2.27 35.46
C GLY A 171 33.57 -1.34 34.27
N GLU A 172 32.32 -1.13 33.89
CA GLU A 172 31.71 0.20 33.87
C GLU A 172 30.28 0.04 33.36
N ALA A 173 29.32 0.36 34.23
CA ALA A 173 27.92 0.50 33.86
C ALA A 173 27.86 1.40 32.63
N GLU A 174 27.59 0.76 31.50
CA GLU A 174 27.44 1.36 30.19
C GLU A 174 26.48 2.53 30.35
N ARG A 175 27.06 3.73 30.32
CA ARG A 175 26.33 4.99 30.37
C ARG A 175 25.43 4.97 29.14
N LEU A 176 24.17 4.58 29.36
CA LEU A 176 23.08 4.63 28.40
C LEU A 176 23.21 5.96 27.66
N ARG A 177 23.47 5.87 26.35
CA ARG A 177 23.69 7.03 25.50
C ARG A 177 22.52 7.99 25.70
N PRO A 178 22.76 9.27 26.05
CA PRO A 178 21.68 10.26 26.10
C PRO A 178 21.10 10.36 24.68
N GLY A 179 19.88 9.88 24.49
CA GLY A 179 19.20 9.92 23.18
C GLY A 179 18.65 8.60 22.67
N LEU A 180 18.92 7.45 23.31
CA LEU A 180 18.14 6.23 23.03
C LEU A 180 16.84 6.28 23.85
N GLY A 181 15.89 7.07 23.37
CA GLY A 181 14.56 7.21 23.93
C GLY A 181 13.80 5.90 23.83
N THR A 182 14.01 4.99 24.78
CA THR A 182 13.01 3.99 25.12
C THR A 182 11.87 4.74 25.78
N MET A 183 11.06 5.40 24.98
CA MET A 183 9.75 5.87 25.37
C MET A 183 8.95 4.60 25.67
N MET A 184 9.04 4.12 26.91
CA MET A 184 8.15 3.09 27.43
C MET A 184 6.75 3.72 27.39
N GLN A 185 6.03 3.47 26.30
CA GLN A 185 4.63 3.83 26.21
C GLN A 185 3.87 2.83 27.06
N GLU A 186 3.08 3.35 27.99
CA GLU A 186 2.14 2.53 28.73
C GLU A 186 1.18 1.86 27.74
N ALA A 187 0.97 0.55 27.89
CA ALA A 187 0.03 -0.18 27.05
C ALA A 187 -1.39 0.27 27.41
N VAL A 188 -2.02 1.03 26.52
CA VAL A 188 -3.42 1.47 26.69
C VAL A 188 -4.34 0.29 26.38
N ASP A 189 -5.14 -0.14 27.36
CA ASP A 189 -6.15 -1.18 27.15
C ASP A 189 -7.43 -0.58 26.52
N TYR A 190 -7.42 -0.52 25.19
CA TYR A 190 -8.56 -0.10 24.37
C TYR A 190 -9.78 -1.02 24.50
N LEU A 191 -9.62 -2.22 25.08
CA LEU A 191 -10.69 -3.19 25.28
C LEU A 191 -11.14 -3.25 26.75
N SER A 192 -10.72 -2.32 27.60
CA SER A 192 -11.29 -2.17 28.93
C SER A 192 -12.80 -1.93 28.86
N GLU A 193 -13.54 -2.35 29.90
CA GLU A 193 -15.00 -2.17 29.93
C GLU A 193 -15.41 -0.69 29.89
N ASP A 194 -14.58 0.19 30.46
CA ASP A 194 -14.80 1.64 30.43
C ASP A 194 -14.70 2.19 29.00
N HIS A 195 -13.64 1.82 28.25
CA HIS A 195 -13.49 2.27 26.86
C HIS A 195 -14.57 1.71 25.95
N ARG A 196 -15.05 0.48 26.20
CA ARG A 196 -16.18 -0.09 25.44
C ARG A 196 -17.49 0.65 25.69
N ARG A 197 -17.73 1.09 26.93
CA ARG A 197 -18.92 1.87 27.29
C ARG A 197 -18.87 3.26 26.63
N GLU A 198 -17.74 3.95 26.74
CA GLU A 198 -17.53 5.25 26.08
C GLU A 198 -17.71 5.14 24.57
N PHE A 199 -17.16 4.09 23.95
CA PHE A 199 -17.35 3.82 22.53
C PHE A 199 -18.82 3.56 22.17
N ALA A 200 -19.57 2.84 23.00
CA ALA A 200 -20.98 2.55 22.75
C ALA A 200 -21.84 3.83 22.80
N GLU A 201 -21.55 4.72 23.76
CA GLU A 201 -22.19 6.03 23.88
C GLU A 201 -21.87 6.90 22.65
N TRP A 202 -20.59 7.07 22.34
CA TRP A 202 -20.15 7.81 21.16
C TRP A 202 -20.76 7.28 19.86
N LYS A 203 -20.81 5.95 19.69
CA LYS A 203 -21.41 5.31 18.51
C LYS A 203 -22.90 5.62 18.39
N ALA A 204 -23.63 5.62 19.50
CA ALA A 204 -25.06 5.94 19.50
C ALA A 204 -25.30 7.38 19.04
N ASP A 205 -24.51 8.32 19.56
CA ASP A 205 -24.60 9.75 19.20
C ASP A 205 -24.31 9.99 17.72
N ILE A 206 -23.25 9.40 17.18
CA ILE A 206 -22.89 9.53 15.76
C ILE A 206 -23.97 8.92 14.85
N LEU A 207 -24.53 7.77 15.21
CA LEU A 207 -25.60 7.14 14.43
C LEU A 207 -26.86 7.98 14.40
N GLU A 208 -27.20 8.64 15.51
CA GLU A 208 -28.33 9.57 15.56
C GLU A 208 -28.06 10.81 14.72
N GLU A 209 -26.87 11.39 14.77
CA GLU A 209 -26.49 12.53 13.90
C GLU A 209 -26.62 12.17 12.41
N ILE A 210 -26.15 10.99 12.01
CA ILE A 210 -26.28 10.49 10.63
C ILE A 210 -27.76 10.33 10.25
N ARG A 211 -28.59 9.83 11.17
CA ARG A 211 -30.03 9.65 10.94
C ARG A 211 -30.72 11.00 10.71
N GLN A 212 -30.40 12.00 11.53
CA GLN A 212 -30.95 13.35 11.39
C GLN A 212 -30.53 14.00 10.07
N LYS A 213 -29.26 13.88 9.68
CA LYS A 213 -28.79 14.43 8.40
C LYS A 213 -29.43 13.73 7.20
N LYS A 214 -29.67 12.41 7.27
CA LYS A 214 -30.41 11.69 6.22
C LYS A 214 -31.86 12.16 6.10
N LEU A 215 -32.54 12.40 7.23
CA LEU A 215 -33.93 12.86 7.22
C LEU A 215 -34.06 14.30 6.72
N ALA A 216 -33.11 15.19 7.05
CA ALA A 216 -33.08 16.57 6.57
C ALA A 216 -32.73 16.70 5.07
N SER A 217 -32.22 15.63 4.46
CA SER A 217 -31.83 15.58 3.04
C SER A 217 -32.92 14.96 2.13
N THR A 218 -34.09 14.63 2.67
CA THR A 218 -35.27 14.13 1.93
C THR A 218 -36.34 15.20 1.87
#